data_AF-A0A0K1S0H3-F1
#
_entry.id   AF-A0A0K1S0H3-F1
#
_cell.length_a   1.000
_cell.length_b   1.000
_cell.length_c   1.000
_cell.angle_alpha   90.00
_cell.angle_beta   90.00
_cell.angle_gamma   90.00
#
_symmetry.space_group_name_H-M   'P 1'
#
loop_
_entity.id
_entity.type
_entity.pdbx_description
1 polymer ?
#
loop_
_entity_poly.entity_id
_entity_poly.type
_entity_poly.pdbx_seq_one_letter_code
_entity_poly.pdbx_strand_id
1 'polypeptide(L)'
;MQLEEYFEVFEPDDIRIKGHRIGIEDVINYHLKGYTSQQILQELPTLNLEKIYATLTYYYQNKTLIDAYLQRLRDWQEEQYQQWLNTEPSPLIQRLRQLKLKRKQQELNLA
;
A
#
# COMPACT_ATOMS: atom_id res chain seq x y z
N MET A 1 -5.80 22.21 -16.50
CA MET A 1 -5.93 21.68 -15.12
C MET A 1 -4.53 21.49 -14.59
N GLN A 2 -4.23 22.00 -13.40
CA GLN A 2 -2.94 21.74 -12.73
C GLN A 2 -3.12 20.50 -11.86
N LEU A 3 -2.46 19.40 -12.22
CA LEU A 3 -2.61 18.12 -11.52
C LEU A 3 -2.02 18.19 -10.11
N GLU A 4 -1.05 19.06 -9.92
CA GLU A 4 -0.34 19.29 -8.66
C GLU A 4 -1.28 19.74 -7.55
N GLU A 5 -2.41 20.40 -7.88
CA GLU A 5 -3.40 20.84 -6.90
C GLU A 5 -4.16 19.68 -6.24
N TYR A 6 -4.12 18.48 -6.83
CA TYR A 6 -4.74 17.27 -6.29
C TYR A 6 -3.89 16.55 -5.25
N PHE A 7 -2.61 16.94 -5.10
CA PHE A 7 -1.65 16.20 -4.28
C PHE A 7 -0.99 17.08 -3.22
N GLU A 8 -0.57 16.45 -2.13
CA GLU A 8 0.25 17.02 -1.07
C GLU A 8 1.52 16.18 -0.96
N VAL A 9 2.68 16.80 -1.13
CA VAL A 9 3.99 16.15 -0.98
C VAL A 9 4.50 16.45 0.43
N PHE A 10 4.59 15.42 1.26
CA PHE A 10 5.12 15.54 2.62
C PHE A 10 6.62 15.25 2.65
N GLU A 11 7.03 14.21 1.94
CA GLU A 11 8.41 13.79 1.78
C GLU A 11 8.62 13.32 0.33
N PRO A 12 9.88 13.18 -0.16
CA PRO A 12 10.14 12.71 -1.52
C PRO A 12 9.46 11.37 -1.85
N ASP A 13 9.25 10.52 -0.83
CA ASP A 13 8.61 9.22 -0.93
C ASP A 13 7.24 9.16 -0.21
N ASP A 14 6.61 10.32 0.05
CA ASP A 14 5.25 10.45 0.60
C ASP A 14 4.43 11.50 -0.17
N ILE A 15 3.73 11.05 -1.21
CA ILE A 15 2.82 11.88 -2.02
C ILE A 15 1.38 11.43 -1.79
N ARG A 16 0.56 12.30 -1.21
CA ARG A 16 -0.82 11.99 -0.82
C ARG A 16 -1.83 12.72 -1.67
N ILE A 17 -3.02 12.14 -1.79
CA ILE A 17 -4.17 12.79 -2.40
C ILE A 17 -4.71 13.85 -1.42
N LYS A 18 -4.78 15.11 -1.88
CA LYS A 18 -5.19 16.26 -1.06
C LYS A 18 -6.51 16.01 -0.33
N GLY A 19 -6.51 16.28 0.97
CA GLY A 19 -7.63 16.03 1.87
C GLY A 19 -7.78 14.58 2.33
N HIS A 20 -6.85 13.68 2.00
CA HIS A 20 -6.88 12.27 2.36
C HIS A 20 -5.55 11.82 2.95
N ARG A 21 -5.60 10.71 3.70
CA ARG A 21 -4.40 9.96 4.13
C ARG A 21 -4.04 8.83 3.16
N ILE A 22 -4.53 8.93 1.94
CA ILE A 22 -4.37 7.93 0.88
C ILE A 22 -3.24 8.43 -0.03
N GLY A 23 -2.23 7.58 -0.22
CA GLY A 23 -1.10 7.85 -1.10
C GLY A 23 -1.49 7.69 -2.57
N ILE A 24 -0.73 8.30 -3.47
CA ILE A 24 -0.94 8.07 -4.91
C ILE A 24 -0.66 6.60 -5.28
N GLU A 25 0.24 5.94 -4.55
CA GLU A 25 0.56 4.52 -4.71
C GLU A 25 -0.65 3.62 -4.49
N ASP A 26 -1.58 3.98 -3.61
CA ASP A 26 -2.76 3.14 -3.33
C ASP A 26 -3.59 3.00 -4.60
N VAL A 27 -3.91 4.13 -5.25
CA VAL A 27 -4.66 4.17 -6.51
C VAL A 27 -3.88 3.49 -7.63
N ILE A 28 -2.59 3.80 -7.78
CA ILE A 28 -1.76 3.25 -8.86
C ILE A 28 -1.59 1.74 -8.71
N ASN A 29 -1.42 1.22 -7.49
CA ASN A 29 -1.26 -0.21 -7.25
C ASN A 29 -2.53 -0.99 -7.62
N TYR A 30 -3.73 -0.48 -7.32
CA TYR A 30 -4.96 -1.12 -7.80
C TYR A 30 -5.07 -1.10 -9.32
N HIS A 31 -4.77 0.04 -9.94
CA HIS A 31 -4.77 0.17 -11.40
C HIS A 31 -3.80 -0.81 -12.08
N LEU A 32 -2.58 -0.96 -11.55
CA LEU A 32 -1.59 -1.92 -12.04
C LEU A 32 -2.01 -3.39 -11.83
N LYS A 33 -2.91 -3.66 -10.87
CA LYS A 33 -3.55 -4.98 -10.69
C LYS A 33 -4.72 -5.21 -11.65
N GLY A 34 -5.03 -4.27 -12.54
CA GLY A 34 -6.08 -4.37 -13.55
C GLY A 34 -7.45 -3.87 -13.11
N TYR A 35 -7.55 -3.17 -11.98
CA TYR A 35 -8.82 -2.60 -11.50
C TYR A 35 -9.23 -1.42 -12.38
N THR A 36 -10.53 -1.31 -12.69
CA THR A 36 -11.10 -0.12 -13.30
C THR A 36 -11.21 1.02 -12.29
N SER A 37 -11.30 2.28 -12.74
CA SER A 37 -11.49 3.42 -11.83
C SER A 37 -12.73 3.28 -10.93
N GLN A 38 -13.79 2.64 -11.40
CA GLN A 38 -14.97 2.33 -10.58
C GLN A 38 -14.67 1.27 -9.51
N GLN A 39 -13.90 0.24 -9.83
CA GLN A 39 -13.47 -0.75 -8.83
C GLN A 39 -12.51 -0.12 -7.81
N ILE A 40 -11.60 0.76 -8.25
CA ILE A 40 -10.74 1.53 -7.34
C ILE A 40 -11.58 2.38 -6.39
N LEU A 41 -12.65 3.02 -6.87
CA LEU A 41 -13.56 3.78 -6.02
C LEU A 41 -14.27 2.90 -4.98
N GLN A 42 -14.59 1.64 -5.32
CA GLN A 42 -15.19 0.70 -4.36
C GLN A 42 -14.21 0.33 -3.24
N GLU A 43 -12.93 0.20 -3.56
CA GLU A 43 -11.86 -0.09 -2.60
C GLU A 43 -11.45 1.14 -1.77
N LEU A 44 -11.51 2.34 -2.37
CA LEU A 44 -11.15 3.62 -1.78
C LEU A 44 -12.35 4.59 -1.75
N PRO A 45 -13.43 4.27 -1.01
CA PRO A 45 -14.73 4.94 -1.12
C PRO A 45 -14.76 6.38 -0.61
N THR A 46 -13.70 6.84 0.06
CA THR A 46 -13.58 8.25 0.48
C THR A 46 -13.10 9.16 -0.64
N LEU A 47 -12.49 8.59 -1.69
CA LEU A 47 -12.13 9.32 -2.90
C LEU A 47 -13.35 9.56 -3.79
N ASN A 48 -13.15 10.37 -4.82
CA ASN A 48 -14.08 10.49 -5.94
C ASN A 48 -13.36 10.11 -7.25
N LEU A 49 -14.14 9.88 -8.32
CA LEU A 49 -13.57 9.50 -9.62
C LEU A 49 -12.61 10.55 -10.17
N GLU A 50 -12.87 11.84 -9.91
CA GLU A 50 -12.02 12.94 -10.33
C GLU A 50 -10.59 12.80 -9.76
N LYS A 51 -10.45 12.57 -8.46
CA LYS A 51 -9.16 12.34 -7.79
C LYS A 51 -8.47 11.08 -8.30
N ILE A 52 -9.23 10.00 -8.53
CA ILE A 52 -8.69 8.76 -9.10
C ILE A 52 -8.13 9.03 -10.50
N TYR A 53 -8.90 9.67 -11.38
CA TYR A 53 -8.45 9.98 -12.73
C TYR A 53 -7.28 10.97 -12.73
N ALA A 54 -7.30 12.01 -11.89
CA ALA A 54 -6.17 12.92 -11.74
C ALA A 54 -4.89 12.17 -11.34
N THR A 55 -4.99 11.22 -10.40
CA THR A 55 -3.86 10.37 -9.98
C THR A 55 -3.33 9.52 -11.14
N LEU A 56 -4.22 8.88 -11.91
CA LEU A 56 -3.81 8.07 -13.07
C LEU A 56 -3.19 8.93 -14.17
N THR A 57 -3.74 10.11 -14.46
CA THR A 57 -3.17 11.05 -15.42
C THR A 57 -1.80 11.52 -14.98
N TYR A 58 -1.64 11.91 -13.71
CA TYR A 58 -0.36 12.32 -13.14
C TYR A 58 0.69 11.20 -13.21
N TYR A 59 0.28 9.95 -12.91
CA TYR A 59 1.12 8.77 -13.05
C TYR A 59 1.60 8.58 -14.49
N TYR A 60 0.70 8.62 -15.48
CA TYR A 60 1.09 8.41 -16.88
C TYR A 60 1.94 9.54 -17.44
N GLN A 61 1.67 10.79 -17.06
CA GLN A 61 2.48 11.94 -17.46
C GLN A 61 3.91 11.87 -16.89
N ASN A 62 4.07 11.30 -15.69
CA ASN A 62 5.35 11.25 -14.97
C ASN A 62 5.84 9.81 -14.76
N LYS A 63 5.50 8.90 -15.69
CA LYS A 63 5.59 7.44 -15.44
C LYS A 63 6.95 6.99 -14.91
N THR A 64 8.05 7.42 -15.54
CA THR A 64 9.40 7.06 -15.12
C THR A 64 9.73 7.51 -13.70
N LEU A 65 9.34 8.74 -13.34
CA LEU A 65 9.56 9.28 -11.99
C LEU A 65 8.74 8.53 -10.95
N ILE A 66 7.47 8.26 -11.25
CA ILE A 66 6.57 7.60 -10.32
C ILE A 66 6.87 6.10 -10.20
N ASP A 67 7.29 5.43 -11.26
CA ASP A 67 7.78 4.04 -11.19
C ASP A 67 8.98 3.93 -10.23
N ALA A 68 9.92 4.89 -10.31
CA ALA A 68 11.08 4.95 -9.42
C ALA A 68 10.67 5.24 -7.97
N TYR A 69 9.71 6.13 -7.74
CA TYR A 69 9.08 6.37 -6.43
C TYR A 69 8.46 5.09 -5.86
N LEU A 70 7.63 4.39 -6.64
CA LEU A 70 6.97 3.16 -6.19
C LEU A 70 7.99 2.06 -5.89
N GLN A 71 9.11 2.02 -6.61
CA GLN A 71 10.18 1.07 -6.34
C GLN A 71 10.88 1.37 -5.01
N ARG A 72 11.25 2.63 -4.75
CA ARG A 72 11.84 3.02 -3.45
C ARG A 72 10.92 2.70 -2.28
N LEU A 73 9.62 2.96 -2.44
CA LEU A 73 8.63 2.64 -1.42
C LEU A 73 8.56 1.13 -1.14
N ARG A 74 8.59 0.29 -2.19
CA ARG A 74 8.62 -1.17 -2.03
C ARG A 74 9.90 -1.65 -1.35
N ASP A 75 11.05 -1.13 -1.78
CA ASP A 75 12.35 -1.52 -1.23
C ASP A 75 12.43 -1.16 0.26
N TRP A 76 11.94 0.02 0.64
CA TRP A 76 11.84 0.44 2.04
C TRP A 76 10.90 -0.46 2.85
N GLN A 77 9.70 -0.77 2.33
CA GLN A 77 8.75 -1.67 3.00
C GLN A 77 9.33 -3.07 3.23
N GLU A 78 10.03 -3.61 2.24
CA GLU A 78 10.71 -4.89 2.34
C GLU A 78 11.82 -4.84 3.39
N GLU A 79 12.66 -3.80 3.40
CA GLU A 79 13.71 -3.63 4.40
C GLU A 79 13.13 -3.58 5.82
N GLN A 80 12.08 -2.78 6.03
CA GLN A 80 11.39 -2.70 7.33
C GLN A 80 10.81 -4.05 7.76
N TYR A 81 10.24 -4.81 6.82
CA TYR A 81 9.73 -6.15 7.08
C TYR A 81 10.84 -7.12 7.49
N GLN A 82 11.99 -7.10 6.80
CA GLN A 82 13.15 -7.93 7.15
C GLN A 82 13.74 -7.55 8.51
N GLN A 83 13.84 -6.26 8.82
CA GLN A 83 14.26 -5.78 10.13
C GLN A 83 13.32 -6.28 11.23
N TRP A 84 12.00 -6.21 11.01
CA TRP A 84 11.00 -6.73 11.95
C TRP A 84 11.09 -8.25 12.16
N LEU A 85 11.41 -9.02 11.12
CA LEU A 85 11.63 -10.47 11.24
C LEU A 85 12.88 -10.80 12.06
N ASN A 86 13.92 -9.97 11.95
CA ASN A 86 15.19 -10.16 12.64
C ASN A 86 15.17 -9.64 14.10
N THR A 87 14.21 -8.78 14.45
CA THR A 87 14.00 -8.38 15.84
C THR A 87 13.35 -9.49 16.66
N GLU A 88 13.74 -9.62 17.93
CA GLU A 88 13.08 -10.56 18.83
C GLU A 88 11.59 -10.23 18.95
N PRO A 89 10.69 -11.17 18.60
CA PRO A 89 9.27 -10.93 18.68
C PRO A 89 8.86 -10.68 20.14
N SER A 90 7.98 -9.72 20.37
CA SER A 90 7.48 -9.44 21.73
C SER A 90 6.89 -10.69 22.38
N PRO A 91 6.86 -10.78 23.73
CA PRO A 91 6.30 -11.94 24.43
C PRO A 91 4.86 -12.28 23.97
N LEU A 92 4.07 -11.27 23.59
CA LEU A 92 2.73 -11.46 23.03
C LEU A 92 2.78 -12.18 21.67
N ILE A 93 3.64 -11.73 20.74
CA ILE A 93 3.80 -12.34 19.42
C ILE A 93 4.30 -13.78 19.55
N GLN A 94 5.24 -14.04 20.46
CA GLN A 94 5.72 -15.40 20.75
C GLN A 94 4.58 -16.31 21.20
N ARG A 95 3.76 -15.85 22.16
CA ARG A 95 2.59 -16.60 22.66
C ARG A 95 1.58 -16.88 21.54
N LEU A 96 1.28 -15.90 20.70
CA LEU A 96 0.36 -16.06 19.56
C LEU A 96 0.89 -17.07 18.54
N ARG A 97 2.19 -17.01 18.21
CA ARG A 97 2.84 -17.99 17.32
C ARG A 97 2.73 -19.42 17.87
N GLN A 98 2.99 -19.61 19.17
CA GLN A 98 2.84 -20.92 19.82
C GLN A 98 1.40 -21.45 19.78
N LEU A 99 0.40 -20.59 20.01
CA LEU A 99 -1.01 -20.98 19.94
C LEU A 99 -1.42 -21.41 18.53
N LYS A 100 -0.94 -20.70 17.49
CA LYS A 100 -1.20 -21.04 16.09
C LYS A 100 -0.60 -22.40 15.71
N LEU A 101 0.64 -22.68 16.15
CA LEU A 101 1.31 -23.97 15.94
C LEU A 101 0.55 -25.12 16.62
N LYS A 102 0.13 -24.93 17.88
CA LYS A 102 -0.66 -25.93 18.62
C LYS A 102 -1.98 -26.26 17.92
N ARG A 103 -2.70 -25.26 17.43
CA ARG A 103 -3.94 -25.47 16.67
C ARG A 103 -3.70 -26.28 15.40
N LYS A 104 -2.66 -25.92 14.63
CA LYS A 104 -2.30 -26.63 13.40
C LYS A 104 -1.92 -28.10 13.65
N GLN A 105 -1.22 -28.39 14.76
CA GLN A 105 -0.91 -29.76 15.19
C GLN A 105 -2.15 -30.53 15.62
N GLN A 106 -3.08 -29.90 16.35
CA GLN A 106 -4.33 -30.55 16.74
C GLN A 106 -5.17 -30.91 15.52
N GLU A 107 -5.29 -30.01 14.54
CA GLU A 107 -5.98 -30.26 13.27
C GLU A 107 -5.34 -31.40 12.47
N LEU A 108 -4.00 -31.45 12.39
CA LEU A 108 -3.29 -32.55 11.72
C LEU A 108 -3.45 -33.90 12.42
N ASN A 109 -3.53 -33.91 13.76
CA ASN A 109 -3.67 -35.14 14.54
C ASN A 109 -5.11 -35.69 14.55
N LEU A 110 -6.08 -34.88 14.11
CA LEU A 110 -7.50 -35.23 14.00
C LEU A 110 -7.91 -35.63 12.57
N ALA A 111 -7.00 -35.51 11.60
CA ALA A 111 -7.16 -35.91 10.20
C ALA A 111 -6.50 -37.28 9.96
#